data_AF-A0A832NHR7-F1
#
_entry.id   AF-A0A832NHR7-F1
#
_cell.length_a   1.000
_cell.length_b   1.000
_cell.length_c   1.000
_cell.angle_alpha   90.00
_cell.angle_beta   90.00
_cell.angle_gamma   90.00
#
_symmetry.space_group_name_H-M   'P 1'
#
loop_
_entity.id
_entity.type
_entity.pdbx_description
1 polymer ?
#
loop_
_entity_poly.entity_id
_entity_poly.type
_entity_poly.pdbx_seq_one_letter_code
_entity_poly.pdbx_strand_id
1 'polypeptide(L)'
;MSKKHPVVAVTGSSGAGTTTVKTAFHHIFHREQITPTVIEGDSFHSLNRAEMLERMAAEAKKGNNHFSHFGPEANHFDKLAELFKSYGESGTGKKRYYLHSDAEAAEHNARLNTNLSPGEFTPWEDIPSGSDLLFYEGLHGLVKTDTIDVS
;
A
#
# COMPACT_ATOMS: atom_id res chain seq x y z
N MET A 1 -7.21 10.82 -12.56
CA MET A 1 -5.95 10.40 -13.24
C MET A 1 -5.32 11.52 -14.08
N SER A 2 -4.02 11.76 -13.94
CA SER A 2 -3.25 12.80 -14.66
C SER A 2 -2.51 12.24 -15.88
N LYS A 3 -2.43 13.03 -16.96
CA LYS A 3 -1.61 12.68 -18.14
C LYS A 3 -0.11 12.82 -17.87
N LYS A 4 0.28 13.68 -16.92
CA LYS A 4 1.68 13.98 -16.60
C LYS A 4 2.25 13.03 -15.54
N HIS A 5 1.42 12.62 -14.59
CA HIS A 5 1.79 11.72 -13.50
C HIS A 5 0.78 10.57 -13.43
N PRO A 6 0.91 9.57 -14.32
CA PRO A 6 -0.05 8.47 -14.39
C PRO A 6 0.07 7.56 -13.16
N VAL A 7 -1.08 7.07 -12.70
CA VAL A 7 -1.18 6.02 -11.68
C VAL A 7 -1.66 4.74 -12.36
N VAL A 8 -0.93 3.65 -12.13
CA VAL A 8 -1.32 2.30 -12.56
C VAL A 8 -1.65 1.50 -11.31
N ALA A 9 -2.91 1.12 -11.15
CA ALA A 9 -3.39 0.36 -10.01
C ALA A 9 -3.73 -1.08 -10.43
N VAL A 10 -3.00 -2.04 -9.89
CA VAL A 10 -3.32 -3.47 -9.98
C VAL A 10 -4.04 -3.86 -8.70
N THR A 11 -5.33 -4.20 -8.82
CA THR A 11 -6.15 -4.56 -7.67
C THR A 11 -6.59 -6.02 -7.67
N GLY A 12 -6.43 -6.68 -6.54
CA GLY A 12 -6.78 -8.09 -6.38
C GLY A 12 -6.20 -8.69 -5.10
N SER A 13 -6.70 -9.87 -4.72
CA SER A 13 -6.21 -10.59 -3.54
C SER A 13 -4.81 -11.14 -3.76
N SER A 14 -3.96 -11.02 -2.73
CA SER A 14 -2.65 -11.68 -2.69
C SER A 14 -2.83 -13.18 -2.95
N GLY A 15 -2.02 -13.74 -3.86
CA GLY A 15 -2.09 -15.14 -4.28
C GLY A 15 -3.06 -15.43 -5.44
N ALA A 16 -3.90 -14.48 -5.88
CA ALA A 16 -4.75 -14.64 -7.07
C ALA A 16 -4.01 -14.30 -8.39
N GLY A 17 -2.68 -14.41 -8.41
CA GLY A 17 -1.84 -14.05 -9.55
C GLY A 17 -1.31 -12.61 -9.54
N THR A 18 -1.59 -11.80 -8.49
CA THR A 18 -1.08 -10.43 -8.38
C THR A 18 0.44 -10.37 -8.44
N THR A 19 1.14 -11.34 -7.82
CA THR A 19 2.60 -11.47 -7.91
C THR A 19 3.07 -11.66 -9.36
N THR A 20 2.38 -12.49 -10.15
CA THR A 20 2.70 -12.68 -11.57
C THR A 20 2.50 -11.40 -12.37
N VAL A 21 1.43 -10.66 -12.09
CA VAL A 21 1.17 -9.35 -12.70
C VAL A 21 2.25 -8.34 -12.30
N LYS A 22 2.63 -8.28 -11.02
CA LYS A 22 3.74 -7.45 -10.51
C LYS A 22 5.03 -7.74 -11.28
N THR A 23 5.40 -9.02 -11.40
CA THR A 23 6.59 -9.43 -12.18
C THR A 23 6.51 -9.00 -13.64
N ALA A 24 5.34 -9.14 -14.28
CA ALA A 24 5.15 -8.70 -15.66
C ALA A 24 5.37 -7.19 -15.82
N PHE A 25 4.80 -6.38 -14.91
CA PHE A 25 5.03 -4.94 -14.90
C PHE A 25 6.49 -4.58 -14.64
N HIS A 26 7.18 -5.26 -13.72
CA HIS A 26 8.62 -5.07 -13.53
C HIS A 26 9.43 -5.31 -14.81
N HIS A 27 9.12 -6.36 -15.57
CA HIS A 27 9.77 -6.61 -16.86
C HIS A 27 9.46 -5.51 -17.89
N ILE A 28 8.22 -5.03 -17.94
CA ILE A 28 7.83 -3.92 -18.82
C ILE A 28 8.60 -2.65 -18.44
N PHE A 29 8.60 -2.29 -17.16
CA PHE A 29 9.30 -1.08 -16.70
C PHE A 29 10.79 -1.14 -17.00
N HIS A 30 11.41 -2.30 -16.76
CA HIS A 30 12.81 -2.50 -17.10
C HIS A 30 13.08 -2.35 -18.61
N ARG A 31 12.27 -2.98 -19.46
CA ARG A 31 12.43 -2.94 -20.92
C ARG A 31 12.21 -1.54 -21.50
N GLU A 32 11.21 -0.84 -21.01
CA GLU A 32 10.82 0.50 -21.47
C GLU A 32 11.58 1.62 -20.74
N GLN A 33 12.53 1.28 -19.86
CA GLN A 33 13.32 2.23 -19.06
C GLN A 33 12.45 3.18 -18.21
N ILE A 34 11.32 2.68 -17.71
CA ILE A 34 10.41 3.40 -16.82
C ILE A 34 10.88 3.23 -15.38
N THR A 35 10.93 4.32 -14.64
CA THR A 35 11.24 4.37 -13.21
C THR A 35 9.95 4.54 -12.40
N PRO A 36 9.35 3.44 -11.90
CA PRO A 36 8.11 3.52 -11.13
C PRO A 36 8.37 3.89 -9.66
N THR A 37 7.42 4.59 -9.06
CA THR A 37 7.23 4.57 -7.60
C THR A 37 6.29 3.41 -7.27
N VAL A 38 6.82 2.34 -6.66
CA VAL A 38 6.02 1.17 -6.25
C VAL A 38 5.39 1.41 -4.89
N ILE A 39 4.09 1.11 -4.78
CA ILE A 39 3.26 1.23 -3.59
C ILE A 39 2.58 -0.11 -3.31
N GLU A 40 2.79 -0.64 -2.11
CA GLU A 40 2.17 -1.88 -1.64
C GLU A 40 0.93 -1.55 -0.81
N GLY A 41 -0.17 -2.23 -1.08
CA GLY A 41 -1.47 -1.89 -0.49
C GLY A 41 -1.56 -2.14 1.01
N ASP A 42 -0.82 -3.11 1.53
CA ASP A 42 -0.73 -3.41 2.96
C ASP A 42 -0.08 -2.28 3.77
N SER A 43 0.74 -1.43 3.14
CA SER A 43 1.22 -0.18 3.75
C SER A 43 0.10 0.75 4.18
N PHE A 44 -1.12 0.57 3.67
CA PHE A 44 -2.30 1.36 4.03
C PHE A 44 -3.21 0.67 5.04
N HIS A 45 -2.84 -0.49 5.59
CA HIS A 45 -3.56 -1.05 6.74
C HIS A 45 -3.56 -0.08 7.93
N SER A 46 -4.68 0.03 8.66
CA SER A 46 -4.78 0.92 9.83
C SER A 46 -4.23 0.29 11.11
N LEU A 47 -4.04 -1.04 11.12
CA LEU A 47 -3.62 -1.81 12.28
C LEU A 47 -2.41 -2.68 11.92
N ASN A 48 -1.44 -2.74 12.83
CA ASN A 48 -0.31 -3.65 12.74
C ASN A 48 -0.79 -5.10 13.00
N ARG A 49 0.10 -6.09 12.85
CA ARG A 49 -0.28 -7.50 12.98
C ARG A 49 -0.88 -7.84 14.35
N ALA A 50 -0.28 -7.34 15.43
CA ALA A 50 -0.75 -7.60 16.79
C ALA A 50 -2.09 -6.91 17.08
N GLU A 51 -2.21 -5.64 16.68
CA GLU A 51 -3.44 -4.85 16.82
C GLU A 51 -4.59 -5.45 16.00
N MET A 52 -4.31 -5.96 14.80
CA MET A 52 -5.31 -6.62 13.97
C MET A 52 -5.87 -7.87 14.66
N LEU A 53 -5.00 -8.71 15.22
CA LEU A 53 -5.41 -9.92 15.95
C LEU A 53 -6.25 -9.58 17.18
N GLU A 54 -5.83 -8.58 17.96
CA GLU A 54 -6.57 -8.12 19.13
C GLU A 54 -7.95 -7.58 18.73
N ARG A 55 -8.01 -6.74 17.68
CA ARG A 55 -9.25 -6.16 17.20
C ARG A 55 -10.20 -7.23 16.67
N MET A 56 -9.72 -8.18 15.87
CA MET A 56 -10.53 -9.29 15.38
C MET A 56 -11.15 -10.09 16.53
N ALA A 57 -10.36 -10.40 17.56
CA ALA A 57 -10.86 -11.11 18.74
C ALA A 57 -11.89 -10.28 19.52
N ALA A 58 -11.70 -8.97 19.64
CA ALA A 58 -12.64 -8.07 20.29
C ALA A 58 -13.96 -7.95 19.52
N GLU A 59 -13.92 -7.86 18.19
CA GLU A 59 -15.10 -7.80 17.33
C GLU A 59 -15.88 -9.13 17.35
N ALA A 60 -15.19 -10.27 17.31
CA ALA A 60 -15.81 -11.59 17.41
C ALA A 60 -16.58 -11.75 18.73
N LYS A 61 -16.03 -11.27 19.86
CA LYS A 61 -16.73 -11.26 21.17
C LYS A 61 -17.99 -10.40 21.18
N LYS A 62 -18.08 -9.38 20.32
CA LYS A 62 -19.28 -8.55 20.13
C LYS A 62 -20.26 -9.15 19.10
N GLY A 63 -19.95 -10.32 18.52
CA GLY A 63 -20.73 -10.98 17.48
C GLY A 63 -20.41 -10.52 16.05
N ASN A 64 -19.43 -9.64 15.87
CA ASN A 64 -18.95 -9.23 14.55
C ASN A 64 -17.82 -10.17 14.08
N ASN A 65 -18.17 -11.10 13.20
CA ASN A 65 -17.23 -12.05 12.61
C ASN A 65 -16.74 -11.66 11.19
N HIS A 66 -17.00 -10.41 10.76
CA HIS A 66 -16.65 -9.95 9.41
C HIS A 66 -15.52 -8.90 9.38
N PHE A 67 -15.00 -8.48 10.55
CA PHE A 67 -13.87 -7.57 10.62
C PHE A 67 -12.61 -8.21 9.98
N SER A 68 -12.10 -7.61 8.91
CA SER A 68 -10.99 -8.15 8.12
C SER A 68 -10.27 -7.05 7.33
N HIS A 69 -9.12 -7.39 6.72
CA HIS A 69 -8.36 -6.50 5.84
C HIS A 69 -9.13 -6.05 4.59
N PHE A 70 -10.26 -6.66 4.25
CA PHE A 70 -11.08 -6.21 3.11
C PHE A 70 -11.89 -4.96 3.42
N GLY A 71 -12.25 -4.73 4.69
CA GLY A 71 -13.14 -3.65 5.10
C GLY A 71 -12.45 -2.31 5.28
N PRO A 72 -13.19 -1.18 5.15
CA PRO A 72 -12.65 0.16 5.38
C PRO A 72 -12.11 0.36 6.80
N GLU A 73 -12.60 -0.39 7.79
CA GLU A 73 -12.23 -0.22 9.19
C GLU A 73 -10.79 -0.67 9.49
N ALA A 74 -10.23 -1.53 8.62
CA ALA A 74 -8.87 -2.04 8.72
C ALA A 74 -7.88 -1.31 7.77
N ASN A 75 -8.30 -0.21 7.13
CA ASN A 75 -7.53 0.46 6.09
C ASN A 75 -7.63 1.99 6.14
N HIS A 76 -6.57 2.67 5.69
CA HIS A 76 -6.51 4.10 5.45
C HIS A 76 -6.82 4.43 3.98
N PHE A 77 -8.07 4.27 3.56
CA PHE A 77 -8.49 4.63 2.20
C PHE A 77 -8.37 6.12 1.92
N ASP A 78 -8.50 6.95 2.95
CA ASP A 78 -8.30 8.40 2.90
C ASP A 78 -6.87 8.74 2.47
N LYS A 79 -5.87 8.09 3.09
CA LYS A 79 -4.45 8.30 2.74
C LYS A 79 -4.11 7.74 1.37
N LEU A 80 -4.75 6.65 0.96
CA LEU A 80 -4.55 6.09 -0.37
C LEU A 80 -5.08 7.05 -1.45
N ALA A 81 -6.28 7.60 -1.25
CA ALA A 81 -6.86 8.63 -2.12
C ALA A 81 -5.98 9.89 -2.16
N GLU A 82 -5.48 10.34 -1.00
CA GLU A 82 -4.55 11.47 -0.89
C GLU A 82 -3.27 11.24 -1.70
N LEU A 83 -2.68 10.03 -1.61
CA LEU A 83 -1.50 9.66 -2.38
C LEU A 83 -1.77 9.70 -3.89
N PHE A 84 -2.85 9.05 -4.36
CA PHE A 84 -3.16 9.00 -5.79
C PHE A 84 -3.43 10.40 -6.36
N LYS A 85 -4.15 11.23 -5.59
CA LYS A 85 -4.40 12.62 -5.95
C LYS A 85 -3.10 13.43 -6.00
N SER A 86 -2.31 13.42 -4.92
CA SER A 86 -1.07 14.18 -4.82
C SER A 86 -0.08 13.78 -5.91
N TYR A 87 0.01 12.48 -6.20
CA TYR A 87 0.84 11.98 -7.28
C TYR A 87 0.34 12.47 -8.63
N GLY A 88 -0.96 12.34 -8.91
CA GLY A 88 -1.54 12.83 -10.16
C GLY A 88 -1.30 14.32 -10.38
N GLU A 89 -1.39 15.13 -9.33
CA GLU A 89 -1.24 16.59 -9.43
C GLU A 89 0.22 17.04 -9.57
N SER A 90 1.15 16.39 -8.85
CA SER A 90 2.51 16.93 -8.65
C SER A 90 3.64 15.91 -8.71
N GLY A 91 3.32 14.61 -8.83
CA GLY A 91 4.30 13.53 -8.73
C GLY A 91 4.86 13.36 -7.31
N THR A 92 4.16 13.87 -6.28
CA THR A 92 4.57 13.79 -4.88
C THR A 92 3.54 13.03 -4.04
N GLY A 93 3.91 12.68 -2.81
CA GLY A 93 3.05 11.94 -1.90
C GLY A 93 3.86 11.24 -0.82
N LYS A 94 3.16 10.51 0.05
CA LYS A 94 3.78 9.77 1.14
C LYS A 94 3.55 8.27 1.00
N LYS A 95 4.55 7.50 1.39
CA LYS A 95 4.46 6.04 1.52
C LYS A 95 5.05 5.60 2.85
N ARG A 96 4.78 4.36 3.20
CA ARG A 96 5.48 3.60 4.24
C ARG A 96 5.52 2.14 3.81
N TYR A 97 6.10 1.30 4.65
CA TYR A 97 6.19 -0.14 4.43
C TYR A 97 5.51 -0.88 5.58
N TYR A 98 4.80 -1.96 5.26
CA TYR A 98 4.41 -2.99 6.22
C TYR A 98 5.42 -4.13 6.11
N LEU A 99 6.14 -4.43 7.20
CA LEU A 99 7.27 -5.36 7.16
C LEU A 99 6.79 -6.81 7.18
N HIS A 100 7.13 -7.62 6.18
CA HIS A 100 6.69 -9.01 6.09
C HIS A 100 7.66 -10.00 6.70
N SER A 101 8.96 -9.68 6.69
CA SER A 101 10.03 -10.59 7.09
C SER A 101 11.13 -9.89 7.90
N ASP A 102 11.93 -10.68 8.62
CA ASP A 102 13.08 -10.17 9.38
C ASP A 102 14.12 -9.52 8.46
N ALA A 103 14.25 -10.00 7.22
CA ALA A 103 15.15 -9.44 6.22
C ALA A 103 14.71 -8.03 5.80
N GLU A 104 13.43 -7.84 5.48
CA GLU A 104 12.86 -6.52 5.18
C GLU A 104 12.96 -5.58 6.39
N ALA A 105 12.67 -6.10 7.59
CA ALA A 105 12.80 -5.33 8.82
C ALA A 105 14.24 -4.85 9.03
N ALA A 106 15.23 -5.72 8.85
CA ALA A 106 16.65 -5.37 8.95
C ALA A 106 17.06 -4.31 7.92
N GLU A 107 16.64 -4.45 6.66
CA GLU A 107 16.91 -3.47 5.60
C GLU A 107 16.33 -2.10 5.94
N HIS A 108 15.04 -2.06 6.29
CA HIS A 108 14.35 -0.80 6.60
C HIS A 108 14.83 -0.17 7.89
N ASN A 109 15.12 -0.97 8.93
CA ASN A 109 15.68 -0.48 10.17
C ASN A 109 17.05 0.17 9.98
N ALA A 110 17.93 -0.44 9.16
CA ALA A 110 19.22 0.14 8.83
C ALA A 110 19.07 1.47 8.05
N ARG A 111 18.15 1.53 7.09
CA ARG A 111 17.91 2.72 6.26
C ARG A 111 17.28 3.87 7.03
N LEU A 112 16.30 3.57 7.88
CA LEU A 112 15.46 4.56 8.57
C LEU A 112 15.89 4.82 10.01
N ASN A 113 16.91 4.13 10.50
CA ASN A 113 17.35 4.17 11.90
C ASN A 113 16.19 3.87 12.87
N THR A 114 15.47 2.78 12.59
CA THR A 114 14.35 2.27 13.40
C THR A 114 14.67 0.91 14.01
N ASN A 115 13.81 0.43 14.90
CA ASN A 115 13.90 -0.91 15.49
C ASN A 115 12.52 -1.59 15.46
N LEU A 116 12.10 -1.93 14.24
CA LEU A 116 10.80 -2.54 13.95
C LEU A 116 10.95 -4.04 13.66
N SER A 117 9.87 -4.79 13.86
CA SER A 117 9.76 -6.22 13.62
C SER A 117 8.75 -6.53 12.50
N PRO A 118 8.74 -7.76 11.96
CA PRO A 118 7.72 -8.16 11.01
C PRO A 118 6.31 -8.01 11.57
N GLY A 119 5.42 -7.43 10.78
CA GLY A 119 4.06 -7.08 11.16
C GLY A 119 3.90 -5.64 11.66
N GLU A 120 4.97 -4.84 11.67
CA GLU A 120 4.93 -3.42 12.01
C GLU A 120 5.07 -2.52 10.76
N PHE A 121 4.76 -1.24 10.94
CA PHE A 121 4.88 -0.25 9.88
C PHE A 121 6.11 0.63 10.08
N THR A 122 6.79 0.95 8.98
CA THR A 122 7.76 2.05 8.99
C THR A 122 7.05 3.40 9.15
N PRO A 123 7.76 4.45 9.59
CA PRO A 123 7.27 5.82 9.47
C PRO A 123 6.90 6.17 8.03
N TRP A 124 5.98 7.13 7.87
CA TRP A 124 5.68 7.71 6.57
C TRP A 124 6.88 8.54 6.07
N GLU A 125 7.24 8.35 4.82
CA GLU A 125 8.28 9.08 4.11
C GLU A 125 7.76 9.60 2.77
N ASP A 126 8.36 10.68 2.29
CA ASP A 126 8.04 11.20 0.96
C ASP A 126 8.47 10.19 -0.11
N ILE A 127 7.66 10.03 -1.14
CA ILE A 127 8.05 9.22 -2.30
C ILE A 127 9.20 9.91 -3.06
N PRO A 128 10.08 9.14 -3.72
CA PRO A 128 11.13 9.72 -4.56
C PRO A 128 10.55 10.59 -5.68
N SER A 129 11.16 11.75 -5.89
CA SER A 129 10.82 12.63 -7.01
C SER A 129 11.36 12.08 -8.33
N GLY A 130 10.74 12.50 -9.44
CA GLY A 130 11.22 12.16 -10.79
C GLY A 130 10.84 10.75 -11.26
N SER A 131 9.88 10.08 -10.60
CA SER A 131 9.31 8.85 -11.14
C SER A 131 8.42 9.12 -12.36
N ASP A 132 8.41 8.19 -13.29
CA ASP A 132 7.62 8.27 -14.52
C ASP A 132 6.14 7.93 -14.27
N LEU A 133 5.88 7.07 -13.28
CA LEU A 133 4.54 6.67 -12.86
C LEU A 133 4.52 6.16 -11.40
N LEU A 134 3.33 6.14 -10.81
CA LEU A 134 3.06 5.43 -9.58
C LEU A 134 2.43 4.08 -9.91
N PHE A 135 2.99 3.01 -9.37
CA PHE A 135 2.49 1.65 -9.52
C PHE A 135 1.99 1.14 -8.17
N TYR A 136 0.68 0.95 -8.06
CA TYR A 136 0.03 0.39 -6.88
C TYR A 136 -0.31 -1.08 -7.09
N GLU A 137 0.01 -1.92 -6.11
CA GLU A 137 -0.44 -3.31 -6.01
C GLU A 137 -1.15 -3.51 -4.67
N GLY A 138 -2.42 -3.95 -4.68
CA GLY A 138 -3.12 -4.28 -3.45
C GLY A 138 -4.62 -4.48 -3.58
N LEU A 139 -5.31 -4.63 -2.46
CA LEU A 139 -6.73 -4.96 -2.44
C LEU A 139 -7.66 -3.82 -2.86
N HIS A 140 -7.21 -2.56 -2.82
CA HIS A 140 -8.12 -1.40 -2.77
C HIS A 140 -7.77 -0.28 -3.74
N GLY A 141 -7.04 -0.56 -4.82
CA GLY A 141 -6.56 0.45 -5.76
C GLY A 141 -7.65 1.19 -6.56
N LEU A 142 -8.91 0.76 -6.42
CA LEU A 142 -10.09 1.35 -7.06
C LEU A 142 -11.27 1.46 -6.08
N VAL A 143 -11.00 1.51 -4.77
CA VAL A 143 -12.07 1.57 -3.77
C VAL A 143 -12.84 2.88 -3.88
N LYS A 144 -14.17 2.77 -3.77
CA LYS A 144 -15.10 3.89 -3.74
C LYS A 144 -16.15 3.65 -2.67
N THR A 145 -16.30 4.61 -1.78
CA THR A 145 -17.32 4.68 -0.73
C THR A 145 -18.11 5.98 -0.89
N ASP A 146 -19.06 6.24 0.01
CA ASP A 146 -19.82 7.50 0.00
C ASP A 146 -18.94 8.73 0.27
N THR A 147 -17.80 8.54 0.94
CA THR A 147 -16.93 9.64 1.40
C THR A 147 -15.53 9.62 0.78
N ILE A 148 -15.11 8.50 0.16
CA ILE A 148 -13.76 8.31 -0.37
C ILE A 148 -13.82 7.76 -1.79
N ASP A 149 -13.06 8.36 -2.69
CA ASP A 149 -12.89 7.90 -4.07
C ASP A 149 -11.39 7.87 -4.39
N VAL A 150 -10.86 6.68 -4.68
CA VAL A 150 -9.44 6.47 -5.02
C VAL A 150 -9.18 6.59 -6.55
N SER A 151 -10.23 6.72 -7.38
CA SER A 151 -10.10 6.69 -8.86
C SER A 151 -9.65 7.99 -9.54
#